data_AF-A0A7X5IE87-F1
#
_entry.id   AF-A0A7X5IE87-F1
#
_cell.length_a   1.000
_cell.length_b   1.000
_cell.length_c   1.000
_cell.angle_alpha   90.00
_cell.angle_beta   90.00
_cell.angle_gamma   90.00
#
_symmetry.space_group_name_H-M   'P 1'
#
loop_
_entity.id
_entity.type
_entity.pdbx_description
1 polymer ?
#
loop_
_entity_poly.entity_id
_entity_poly.type
_entity_poly.pdbx_seq_one_letter_code
_entity_poly.pdbx_strand_id
1 'polypeptide(L)'
;MTLDADKGDGRFAVTESIRVRQGDSLSYELEIGIRQGGEVLDLSGYAVRLYASKPDGSAVIDGENLEVLDAAAGRVLYTVPRQLVDTVGRIAPCYLRVTEADNQSEWSLTTDSFELDVVRGVAANIASGEYIPEIDGLLADMDRQLADFSAAEDARASAEALR
;
A
#
# COMPACT_ATOMS: atom_id res chain seq x y z
N MET A 1 8.39 -0.81 -14.62
CA MET A 1 9.84 -0.56 -14.41
C MET A 1 10.65 -1.81 -14.70
N THR A 2 11.97 -1.71 -14.74
CA THR A 2 12.88 -2.86 -14.83
C THR A 2 13.97 -2.74 -13.77
N LEU A 3 14.22 -3.83 -13.06
CA LEU A 3 15.23 -3.94 -12.02
C LEU A 3 16.25 -5.03 -12.40
N ASP A 4 17.53 -4.74 -12.20
CA ASP A 4 18.63 -5.66 -12.53
C ASP A 4 19.38 -6.10 -11.27
N ALA A 5 19.65 -7.40 -11.18
CA ALA A 5 20.45 -7.98 -10.11
C ALA A 5 21.95 -7.68 -10.24
N ASP A 6 22.43 -7.44 -11.46
CA ASP A 6 23.77 -6.93 -11.69
C ASP A 6 23.77 -5.41 -11.61
N LYS A 7 24.25 -4.89 -10.47
CA LYS A 7 24.16 -3.48 -10.12
C LYS A 7 25.27 -2.63 -10.74
N GLY A 8 26.18 -3.23 -11.51
CA GLY A 8 27.34 -2.57 -12.10
C GLY A 8 28.16 -1.74 -11.09
N ASP A 9 28.69 -0.60 -11.53
CA ASP A 9 29.42 0.36 -10.69
C ASP A 9 28.48 1.20 -9.80
N GLY A 10 27.20 1.29 -10.15
CA GLY A 10 26.15 1.99 -9.42
C GLY A 10 25.45 1.10 -8.38
N ARG A 11 26.23 0.38 -7.56
CA ARG A 11 25.68 -0.57 -6.58
C ARG A 11 24.62 0.09 -5.70
N PHE A 12 23.39 -0.42 -5.77
CA PHE A 12 22.21 0.08 -5.04
C PHE A 12 21.74 1.48 -5.45
N ALA A 13 22.05 1.91 -6.67
CA ALA A 13 21.49 3.12 -7.24
C ALA A 13 19.97 3.03 -7.25
N VAL A 14 19.32 4.14 -6.90
CA VAL A 14 17.88 4.32 -7.10
C VAL A 14 17.68 4.59 -8.58
N THR A 15 17.10 3.64 -9.30
CA THR A 15 16.90 3.73 -10.75
C THR A 15 15.61 4.46 -11.11
N GLU A 16 14.63 4.45 -10.22
CA GLU A 16 13.33 5.09 -10.41
C GLU A 16 12.76 5.63 -9.10
N SER A 17 12.04 6.76 -9.17
CA SER A 17 11.33 7.36 -8.04
C SER A 17 9.85 7.49 -8.40
N ILE A 18 9.00 6.84 -7.61
CA ILE A 18 7.55 6.83 -7.82
C ILE A 18 6.90 7.64 -6.71
N ARG A 19 6.05 8.58 -7.08
CA ARG A 19 5.30 9.39 -6.12
C ARG A 19 3.90 8.80 -5.92
N VAL A 20 3.55 8.56 -4.66
CA VAL A 20 2.26 7.97 -4.25
C VAL A 20 1.62 8.83 -3.16
N ARG A 21 0.29 8.90 -3.08
CA ARG A 21 -0.38 9.57 -1.95
C ARG A 21 -0.64 8.59 -0.82
N GLN A 22 -0.48 9.07 0.41
CA GLN A 22 -0.87 8.35 1.61
C GLN A 22 -2.37 8.01 1.52
N GLY A 23 -2.69 6.71 1.60
CA GLY A 23 -4.07 6.22 1.49
C GLY A 23 -4.47 5.73 0.10
N ASP A 24 -3.66 5.97 -0.95
CA ASP A 24 -3.84 5.34 -2.28
C ASP A 24 -3.34 3.87 -2.24
N SER A 25 -3.77 3.11 -1.23
CA SER A 25 -3.42 1.71 -1.05
C SER A 25 -4.26 0.83 -1.97
N LEU A 26 -3.67 -0.24 -2.53
CA LEU A 26 -4.33 -1.20 -3.42
C LEU A 26 -4.76 -0.67 -4.80
N SER A 27 -4.53 0.62 -5.10
CA SER A 27 -4.76 1.19 -6.44
C SER A 27 -3.48 1.41 -7.24
N TYR A 28 -2.31 1.27 -6.60
CA TYR A 28 -1.01 1.38 -7.25
C TYR A 28 -0.39 0.00 -7.47
N GLU A 29 -0.37 -0.42 -8.72
CA GLU A 29 0.26 -1.66 -9.17
C GLU A 29 1.54 -1.32 -9.93
N LEU A 30 2.64 -1.95 -9.53
CA LEU A 30 3.94 -1.78 -10.16
C LEU A 30 4.25 -3.04 -10.95
N GLU A 31 4.21 -2.93 -12.27
CA GLU A 31 4.73 -3.98 -13.12
C GLU A 31 6.26 -3.88 -13.19
N ILE A 32 6.95 -4.94 -12.80
CA ILE A 32 8.40 -4.99 -12.66
C ILE A 32 8.94 -6.15 -13.49
N GLY A 33 9.83 -5.83 -14.43
CA GLY A 33 10.69 -6.82 -15.09
C GLY A 33 11.98 -7.03 -14.32
N ILE A 34 12.38 -8.28 -14.10
CA ILE A 34 13.60 -8.64 -13.37
C ILE A 34 14.64 -9.17 -14.35
N ARG A 35 15.86 -8.65 -14.23
CA ARG A 35 17.01 -9.00 -15.07
C ARG A 35 18.23 -9.38 -14.25
N GLN A 36 19.17 -10.06 -14.90
CA GLN A 36 20.50 -10.32 -14.36
C GLN A 36 21.55 -10.07 -15.44
N GLY A 37 22.33 -8.99 -15.29
CA GLY A 37 23.35 -8.63 -16.27
C GLY A 37 22.76 -8.20 -17.61
N GLY A 38 21.58 -7.55 -17.59
CA GLY A 38 20.86 -7.10 -18.78
C GLY A 38 19.96 -8.14 -19.44
N GLU A 39 20.11 -9.42 -19.11
CA GLU A 39 19.30 -10.52 -19.62
C GLU A 39 18.07 -10.78 -18.73
N VAL A 40 17.00 -11.31 -19.32
CA VAL A 40 15.79 -11.69 -18.56
C VAL A 40 16.12 -12.80 -17.56
N LEU A 41 15.68 -12.64 -16.32
CA LEU A 41 15.78 -13.67 -15.29
C LEU A 41 14.50 -14.51 -15.26
N ASP A 42 14.60 -15.79 -15.63
CA ASP A 42 13.49 -16.75 -15.46
C ASP A 42 13.25 -17.02 -13.98
N LEU A 43 12.01 -16.80 -13.52
CA LEU A 43 11.60 -16.92 -12.13
C LEU A 43 11.01 -18.31 -11.81
N SER A 44 11.04 -19.25 -12.75
CA SER A 44 10.55 -20.61 -12.55
C SER A 44 11.29 -21.31 -11.41
N GLY A 45 10.57 -21.71 -10.37
CA GLY A 45 11.16 -22.33 -9.17
C GLY A 45 11.73 -21.32 -8.16
N TYR A 46 11.56 -20.03 -8.38
CA TYR A 46 11.96 -18.96 -7.46
C TYR A 46 10.76 -18.27 -6.81
N ALA A 47 10.99 -17.75 -5.61
CA ALA A 47 10.09 -16.84 -4.91
C ALA A 47 10.70 -15.44 -4.90
N VAL A 48 9.85 -14.43 -5.08
CA VAL A 48 10.24 -13.01 -5.10
C VAL A 48 9.56 -12.29 -3.95
N ARG A 49 10.31 -11.45 -3.23
CA ARG A 49 9.80 -10.60 -2.14
C ARG A 49 10.33 -9.18 -2.29
N LEU A 50 9.49 -8.20 -2.01
CA LEU A 50 9.89 -6.81 -1.84
C LEU A 50 10.48 -6.59 -0.44
N TYR A 51 11.57 -5.83 -0.38
CA TYR A 51 12.18 -5.31 0.83
C TYR A 51 12.22 -3.79 0.76
N ALA A 52 11.75 -3.13 1.81
CA ALA A 52 11.74 -1.67 1.91
C ALA A 52 11.97 -1.20 3.35
N SER A 53 12.58 -0.03 3.49
CA SER A 53 12.74 0.67 4.77
C SER A 53 11.87 1.93 4.79
N LYS A 54 11.01 2.05 5.78
CA LYS A 54 10.12 3.19 5.96
C LYS A 54 10.82 4.35 6.69
N PRO A 55 10.35 5.60 6.52
CA PRO A 55 10.91 6.78 7.20
C PRO A 55 10.94 6.67 8.73
N ASP A 56 10.01 5.92 9.32
CA ASP A 56 9.91 5.67 10.76
C ASP A 56 10.92 4.62 11.28
N GLY A 57 11.74 4.05 10.40
CA GLY A 57 12.75 3.03 10.72
C GLY A 57 12.21 1.60 10.72
N SER A 58 10.91 1.39 10.51
CA SER A 58 10.35 0.05 10.32
C SER A 58 10.69 -0.52 8.94
N ALA A 59 10.78 -1.85 8.86
CA ALA A 59 11.05 -2.57 7.62
C ALA A 59 9.77 -3.24 7.10
N VAL A 60 9.63 -3.30 5.78
CA VAL A 60 8.60 -4.07 5.08
C VAL A 60 9.29 -5.17 4.29
N ILE A 61 8.85 -6.40 4.52
CA ILE A 61 9.26 -7.58 3.75
C ILE A 61 7.98 -8.23 3.26
N ASP A 62 7.75 -8.21 1.96
CA ASP A 62 6.44 -8.52 1.39
C ASP A 62 6.57 -9.41 0.16
N GLY A 63 5.99 -10.61 0.23
CA GLY A 63 5.79 -11.48 -0.92
C GLY A 63 4.33 -11.79 -1.19
N GLU A 64 3.40 -11.33 -0.35
CA GLU A 64 1.98 -11.66 -0.48
C GLU A 64 1.29 -10.75 -1.51
N ASN A 65 1.73 -9.49 -1.61
CA ASN A 65 1.21 -8.56 -2.62
C ASN A 65 2.01 -8.59 -3.94
N LEU A 66 2.78 -9.65 -4.16
CA LEU A 66 3.59 -9.83 -5.36
C LEU A 66 3.08 -11.04 -6.15
N GLU A 67 2.61 -10.78 -7.36
CA GLU A 67 2.13 -11.80 -8.30
C GLU A 67 3.14 -11.98 -9.43
N VAL A 68 3.48 -13.22 -9.77
CA VAL A 68 4.28 -13.52 -10.97
C VAL A 68 3.34 -13.57 -12.17
N LEU A 69 3.43 -12.57 -13.05
CA LEU A 69 2.62 -12.50 -14.27
C LEU A 69 3.13 -13.44 -15.36
N ASP A 70 4.45 -13.51 -15.51
CA ASP A 70 5.13 -14.39 -16.47
C ASP A 70 6.52 -14.73 -15.92
N ALA A 71 6.68 -15.97 -15.46
CA ALA A 71 7.91 -16.45 -14.85
C ALA A 71 9.07 -16.48 -15.85
N ALA A 72 8.84 -16.99 -17.07
CA ALA A 72 9.87 -17.13 -18.09
C ALA A 72 10.34 -15.78 -18.63
N ALA A 73 9.45 -14.77 -18.63
CA ALA A 73 9.78 -13.40 -18.98
C ALA A 73 10.28 -12.54 -17.81
N GLY A 74 10.38 -13.10 -16.60
CA GLY A 74 10.82 -12.38 -15.41
C GLY A 74 9.91 -11.22 -15.00
N ARG A 75 8.59 -11.31 -15.26
CA ARG A 75 7.64 -10.22 -14.99
C ARG A 75 6.79 -10.51 -13.77
N VAL A 76 6.74 -9.52 -12.87
CA VAL A 76 5.93 -9.54 -11.66
C VAL A 76 5.08 -8.28 -11.55
N LEU A 77 3.96 -8.38 -10.85
CA LEU A 77 3.11 -7.27 -10.46
C LEU A 77 3.20 -7.12 -8.94
N TYR A 78 3.58 -5.93 -8.47
CA TYR A 78 3.56 -5.60 -7.06
C TYR A 78 2.44 -4.62 -6.75
N THR A 79 1.45 -5.07 -5.99
CA THR A 79 0.34 -4.22 -5.53
C THR A 79 0.75 -3.54 -4.24
N VAL A 80 0.87 -2.21 -4.24
CA VAL A 80 1.37 -1.46 -3.09
C VAL A 80 0.40 -1.57 -1.91
N PRO A 81 0.80 -2.22 -0.79
CA PRO A 81 -0.09 -2.41 0.35
C PRO A 81 -0.19 -1.14 1.18
N ARG A 82 -1.29 -1.00 1.92
CA ARG A 82 -1.53 0.15 2.81
C ARG A 82 -0.41 0.35 3.82
N GLN A 83 0.13 -0.74 4.35
CA GLN A 83 1.18 -0.77 5.37
C GLN A 83 2.51 -0.18 4.88
N LEU A 84 2.74 -0.17 3.56
CA LEU A 84 3.93 0.43 2.97
C LEU A 84 3.77 1.95 2.87
N VAL A 85 2.58 2.45 2.54
CA VAL A 85 2.30 3.87 2.24
C VAL A 85 1.48 4.59 3.33
N ASP A 86 1.43 4.05 4.54
CA ASP A 86 0.77 4.66 5.69
C ASP A 86 1.62 5.76 6.37
N THR A 87 2.94 5.76 6.15
CA THR A 87 3.87 6.77 6.68
C THR A 87 4.31 7.72 5.55
N VAL A 88 4.03 9.02 5.73
CA VAL A 88 4.48 10.06 4.79
C VAL A 88 5.99 10.18 4.79
N GLY A 89 6.58 10.32 3.60
CA GLY A 89 8.00 10.54 3.39
C GLY A 89 8.60 9.57 2.38
N ARG A 90 9.93 9.61 2.31
CA ARG A 90 10.74 8.85 1.37
C ARG A 90 11.00 7.44 1.88
N ILE A 91 10.54 6.43 1.14
CA ILE A 91 10.81 5.01 1.37
C ILE A 91 11.93 4.59 0.41
N ALA A 92 13.15 4.47 0.94
CA ALA A 92 14.32 4.05 0.19
C ALA A 92 15.34 3.35 1.11
N PRO A 93 16.03 2.30 0.62
CA PRO A 93 15.84 1.66 -0.67
C PRO A 93 14.60 0.73 -0.67
N CYS A 94 13.90 0.64 -1.82
CA CYS A 94 13.00 -0.46 -2.13
C CYS A 94 13.70 -1.38 -3.14
N TYR A 95 13.71 -2.69 -2.93
CA TYR A 95 14.33 -3.64 -3.86
C TYR A 95 13.64 -5.00 -3.80
N LEU A 96 13.86 -5.82 -4.82
CA LEU A 96 13.38 -7.20 -4.85
C LEU A 96 14.49 -8.16 -4.43
N ARG A 97 14.10 -9.16 -3.64
CA ARG A 97 14.92 -10.32 -3.31
C ARG A 97 14.31 -11.55 -3.95
N VAL A 98 15.14 -12.30 -4.66
CA VAL A 98 14.79 -13.58 -5.29
C VAL A 98 15.49 -14.71 -4.51
N THR A 99 14.75 -15.75 -4.18
CA THR A 99 15.21 -16.94 -3.45
C THR A 99 14.63 -18.18 -4.10
N GLU A 100 15.25 -19.35 -3.94
CA GLU A 100 14.61 -20.61 -4.36
C GLU A 100 13.29 -20.83 -3.60
N ALA A 101 12.25 -21.26 -4.31
CA ALA A 101 10.90 -21.40 -3.74
C ALA A 101 10.81 -22.55 -2.73
N ASP A 102 11.59 -23.61 -2.92
CA ASP A 102 11.65 -24.75 -2.01
C ASP A 102 12.54 -24.49 -0.78
N ASN A 103 13.26 -23.36 -0.78
CA ASN A 103 14.16 -22.92 0.28
C ASN A 103 15.19 -24.00 0.67
N GLN A 104 15.62 -24.83 -0.30
CA GLN A 104 16.57 -25.92 -0.07
C GLN A 104 18.04 -25.48 -0.13
N SER A 105 18.34 -24.35 -0.77
CA SER A 105 19.66 -23.72 -0.73
C SER A 105 19.64 -22.34 -0.05
N GLU A 106 20.83 -21.87 0.34
CA GLU A 106 21.03 -20.50 0.83
C GLU A 106 21.15 -19.47 -0.31
N TRP A 107 20.90 -19.87 -1.56
CA TRP A 107 21.02 -18.97 -2.70
C TRP A 107 19.99 -17.84 -2.62
N SER A 108 20.48 -16.61 -2.75
CA SER A 108 19.60 -15.45 -2.88
C SER A 108 20.24 -14.36 -3.72
N LEU A 109 19.39 -13.65 -4.44
CA LEU A 109 19.75 -12.56 -5.34
C LEU A 109 18.96 -11.32 -4.95
N THR A 110 19.57 -10.13 -5.06
CA THR A 110 18.88 -8.86 -4.85
C THR A 110 19.06 -7.96 -6.05
N THR A 111 18.00 -7.25 -6.43
CA THR A 111 18.04 -6.26 -7.50
C THR A 111 18.68 -4.95 -7.04
N ASP A 112 18.95 -4.07 -7.99
CA ASP A 112 19.02 -2.63 -7.77
C ASP A 112 17.74 -2.07 -7.10
N SER A 113 17.78 -0.79 -6.77
CA SER A 113 16.78 -0.17 -5.90
C SER A 113 15.92 0.82 -6.65
N PHE A 114 14.70 1.00 -6.17
CA PHE A 114 13.84 2.12 -6.51
C PHE A 114 13.38 2.82 -5.22
N GLU A 115 12.64 3.90 -5.38
CA GLU A 115 12.14 4.71 -4.30
C GLU A 115 10.63 4.96 -4.42
N LEU A 116 9.96 4.99 -3.28
CA LEU A 116 8.59 5.51 -3.16
C LEU A 116 8.60 6.81 -2.35
N ASP A 117 8.12 7.90 -2.94
CA ASP A 117 7.89 9.18 -2.28
C ASP A 117 6.42 9.29 -1.89
N VAL A 118 6.11 9.01 -0.62
CA VAL A 118 4.75 9.06 -0.07
C VAL A 118 4.42 10.48 0.32
N VAL A 119 3.58 11.14 -0.48
CA VAL A 119 3.07 12.48 -0.18
C VAL A 119 1.78 12.39 0.62
N ARG A 120 1.51 13.39 1.46
CA ARG A 120 0.32 13.43 2.31
C ARG A 120 -0.97 13.41 1.46
N GLY A 121 -1.86 12.46 1.76
CA GLY A 121 -3.23 12.44 1.25
C GLY A 121 -4.15 13.32 2.09
N VAL A 122 -5.16 13.95 1.47
CA VAL A 122 -6.11 14.83 2.16
C VAL A 122 -6.96 14.05 3.17
N ALA A 123 -7.41 12.85 2.80
CA ALA A 123 -8.26 12.01 3.64
C ALA A 123 -7.57 11.48 4.92
N ALA A 124 -6.24 11.56 5.03
CA ALA A 124 -5.51 11.04 6.17
C ALA A 124 -5.48 11.99 7.39
N ASN A 125 -5.86 13.26 7.23
CA ASN A 125 -5.89 14.27 8.30
C ASN A 125 -7.11 15.17 8.18
N ILE A 126 -8.29 14.57 8.07
CA ILE A 126 -9.54 15.32 8.09
C ILE A 126 -9.66 16.02 9.45
N ALA A 127 -9.62 17.35 9.42
CA ALA A 127 -9.95 18.17 10.58
C ALA A 127 -11.47 18.25 10.76
N SER A 128 -11.91 18.50 12.01
CA SER A 128 -13.33 18.79 12.28
C SER A 128 -13.77 20.02 11.46
N GLY A 129 -14.87 19.88 10.71
CA GLY A 129 -15.42 20.93 9.85
C GLY A 129 -14.98 20.88 8.38
N GLU A 130 -14.14 19.91 7.99
CA GLU A 130 -13.90 19.64 6.58
C GLU A 130 -15.12 18.98 5.92
N TYR A 131 -15.38 19.36 4.67
CA TYR A 131 -16.55 18.92 3.92
C TYR A 131 -16.39 17.44 3.52
N ILE A 132 -17.18 16.58 4.14
CA ILE A 132 -17.31 15.17 3.79
C ILE A 132 -18.80 14.88 3.69
N PRO A 133 -19.37 14.88 2.47
CA PRO A 133 -20.80 14.74 2.24
C PRO A 133 -21.42 13.53 2.96
N GLU A 134 -20.67 12.43 3.05
CA GLU A 134 -21.10 11.20 3.70
C GLU A 134 -21.23 11.35 5.22
N ILE A 135 -20.32 12.11 5.86
CA ILE A 135 -20.38 12.40 7.29
C ILE A 135 -21.47 13.43 7.57
N ASP A 136 -21.60 14.45 6.72
CA ASP A 136 -22.68 15.44 6.80
C ASP A 136 -24.05 14.75 6.69
N GLY A 137 -24.17 13.77 5.79
CA GLY A 137 -25.36 12.93 5.65
C GLY A 137 -25.65 12.09 6.90
N LEU A 138 -24.61 11.48 7.49
CA LEU A 138 -24.76 10.70 8.72
C LEU A 138 -25.20 11.57 9.91
N LEU A 139 -24.61 12.76 10.07
CA LEU A 139 -25.01 13.71 11.12
C LEU A 139 -26.46 14.13 10.95
N ALA A 140 -26.89 14.44 9.73
CA ALA A 140 -28.28 14.80 9.44
C ALA A 140 -29.27 13.66 9.75
N ASP A 141 -28.89 12.41 9.50
CA ASP A 141 -29.70 11.25 9.84
C ASP A 141 -29.74 10.97 11.36
N MET A 142 -28.63 11.20 12.07
CA MET A 142 -28.59 11.11 13.54
C MET A 142 -29.48 12.19 14.19
N ASP A 143 -29.42 13.43 13.71
CA ASP A 143 -30.27 14.52 14.19
C ASP A 143 -31.75 14.23 13.95
N ARG A 144 -32.09 13.64 12.79
CA ARG A 144 -33.47 13.20 12.51
C ARG A 144 -33.94 12.12 13.48
N GLN A 145 -33.10 11.11 13.75
CA GLN A 145 -33.44 10.05 14.70
C GLN A 145 -33.64 10.58 16.12
N LEU A 146 -32.82 11.55 16.56
CA LEU A 146 -32.99 12.20 17.85
C LEU A 146 -34.30 12.99 17.93
N ALA A 147 -34.66 13.72 16.86
CA ALA A 147 -35.91 14.46 16.80
C ALA A 147 -37.13 13.53 16.82
N ASP A 148 -37.09 12.43 16.06
CA ASP A 148 -38.17 11.43 16.02
C ASP A 148 -38.33 10.73 17.38
N PHE A 149 -37.22 10.42 18.06
CA PHE A 149 -37.23 9.83 19.39
C PHE A 149 -37.84 10.79 20.43
N SER A 150 -37.41 12.05 20.44
CA SER A 150 -37.95 13.08 21.34
C SER A 150 -39.46 13.25 21.14
N ALA A 151 -39.92 13.32 19.89
CA ALA A 151 -41.35 13.46 19.58
C ALA A 151 -42.16 12.23 20.04
N ALA A 152 -41.59 11.03 19.94
CA ALA A 152 -42.22 9.81 20.44
C ALA A 152 -42.31 9.78 21.97
N GLU A 153 -41.29 10.25 22.69
CA GLU A 153 -41.33 10.37 24.14
C GLU A 153 -42.37 11.41 24.60
N ASP A 154 -42.42 12.58 23.97
CA ASP A 154 -43.42 13.62 24.28
C ASP A 154 -44.86 13.12 24.06
N ALA A 155 -45.08 12.35 23.00
CA ALA A 155 -46.36 11.72 22.71
C ALA A 155 -46.75 10.67 23.77
N ARG A 156 -45.78 9.87 24.25
CA ARG A 156 -46.01 8.90 25.34
C ARG A 156 -46.32 9.59 26.66
N ALA A 157 -45.55 10.61 27.03
CA ALA A 157 -45.77 11.38 28.25
C ALA A 157 -47.16 12.06 28.24
N SER A 158 -47.57 12.60 27.09
CA SER A 158 -48.89 13.21 26.92
C SER A 158 -50.03 12.19 27.03
N ALA A 159 -49.85 10.99 26.45
CA ALA A 159 -50.83 9.91 26.54
C ALA A 159 -50.98 9.34 27.97
N GLU A 160 -49.89 9.31 28.74
CA GLU A 160 -49.91 8.90 30.15
C GLU A 160 -50.56 9.97 31.06
N ALA A 161 -50.39 11.26 30.76
CA ALA A 161 -51.01 12.35 31.51
C ALA A 161 -52.53 12.47 31.30
N LEU A 162 -53.07 11.89 30.21
CA LEU A 162 -54.50 11.85 29.88
C LEU A 162 -55.23 10.64 30.47
N ARG A 163 -54.54 9.78 31.22
CA ARG A 163 -55.04 8.53 31.79
C ARG A 163 -55.28 8.64 33.29
#